data_AF-A0A2T6FHI4-F1
#
_entry.id   AF-A0A2T6FHI4-F1
#
_cell.length_a   1.000
_cell.length_b   1.000
_cell.length_c   1.000
_cell.angle_alpha   90.00
_cell.angle_beta   90.00
_cell.angle_gamma   90.00
#
_symmetry.space_group_name_H-M   'P 1'
#
loop_
_entity.id
_entity.type
_entity.pdbx_description
1 polymer ?
#
loop_
_entity_poly.entity_id
_entity_poly.type
_entity_poly.pdbx_seq_one_letter_code
_entity_poly.pdbx_strand_id
1 'polypeptide(L)'
;MTGTNSAAAASWVDWGEKTTAKSGAITIIRNPKAANSSLTTTGNHVGFLVKETATHYVFLGGNQSNQVKVSSFPKASWTLRGYRGPKQ
;
A
#
# COMPACT_ATOMS: atom_id res chain seq x y z
N MET A 1 15.28 -10.80 8.74
CA MET A 1 14.64 -9.52 8.39
C MET A 1 13.75 -9.10 9.54
N THR A 2 13.89 -7.87 10.02
CA THR A 2 13.02 -7.34 11.09
C THR A 2 11.82 -6.64 10.44
N GLY A 3 10.60 -6.96 10.88
CA GLY A 3 9.41 -6.22 10.49
C GLY A 3 9.47 -4.78 11.02
N THR A 4 8.57 -3.90 10.55
CA THR A 4 8.55 -2.50 11.03
C THR A 4 8.10 -2.37 12.50
N ASN A 5 7.64 -3.45 13.14
CA ASN A 5 7.00 -3.47 14.46
C ASN A 5 5.88 -2.42 14.61
N SER A 6 5.28 -2.02 13.49
CA SER A 6 4.24 -1.00 13.43
C SER A 6 3.13 -1.44 12.49
N ALA A 7 1.89 -1.31 12.95
CA ALA A 7 0.70 -1.55 12.11
C ALA A 7 0.44 -0.39 11.11
N ALA A 8 1.24 0.69 11.15
CA ALA A 8 1.03 1.85 10.30
C ALA A 8 1.54 1.61 8.87
N ALA A 9 0.67 1.86 7.88
CA ALA A 9 1.03 1.80 6.45
C ALA A 9 2.23 2.69 6.08
N ALA A 10 2.39 3.83 6.75
CA ALA A 10 3.51 4.74 6.53
C ALA A 10 4.87 4.14 6.92
N SER A 11 4.93 3.21 7.89
CA SER A 11 6.17 2.57 8.32
C SER A 11 6.82 1.73 7.22
N TRP A 12 6.01 1.22 6.30
CA TRP A 12 6.46 0.41 5.17
C TRP A 12 7.16 1.25 4.10
N VAL A 13 7.05 2.58 4.16
CA VAL A 13 7.74 3.45 3.19
C VAL A 13 9.24 3.27 3.26
N ASP A 14 9.84 2.94 4.40
CA ASP A 14 11.30 2.78 4.53
C ASP A 14 11.75 1.33 4.74
N TRP A 15 10.83 0.38 4.65
CA TRP A 15 11.11 -1.04 4.86
C TRP A 15 11.72 -1.70 3.62
N GLY A 16 12.71 -2.56 3.83
CA GLY A 16 13.34 -3.35 2.75
C GLY A 16 14.09 -2.49 1.73
N GLU A 17 13.96 -2.84 0.46
CA GLU A 17 14.59 -2.13 -0.67
C GLU A 17 13.55 -1.48 -1.59
N LYS A 18 13.94 -0.41 -2.30
CA LYS A 18 13.11 0.19 -3.35
C LYS A 18 12.99 -0.79 -4.51
N THR A 19 11.78 -0.98 -5.03
CA THR A 19 11.56 -1.82 -6.21
C THR A 19 10.68 -1.10 -7.24
N THR A 20 10.51 -1.71 -8.41
CA THR A 20 9.59 -1.22 -9.44
C THR A 20 8.19 -1.81 -9.23
N ALA A 21 7.22 -1.38 -10.03
CA ALA A 21 5.88 -1.95 -10.02
C ALA A 21 5.92 -3.42 -10.50
N LYS A 22 6.03 -4.35 -9.55
CA LYS A 22 6.00 -5.80 -9.80
C LYS A 22 4.92 -6.45 -8.95
N SER A 23 4.28 -7.49 -9.47
CA SER A 23 3.34 -8.28 -8.68
C SER A 23 4.05 -8.82 -7.43
N GLY A 24 3.40 -8.69 -6.27
CA GLY A 24 3.96 -8.99 -4.95
C GLY A 24 4.75 -7.86 -4.30
N ALA A 25 5.01 -6.74 -4.99
CA ALA A 25 5.66 -5.58 -4.35
C ALA A 25 4.78 -4.97 -3.26
N ILE A 26 5.37 -4.63 -2.13
CA ILE A 26 4.69 -3.86 -1.08
C ILE A 26 4.45 -2.47 -1.64
N THR A 27 3.18 -2.13 -1.83
CA THR A 27 2.73 -0.88 -2.42
C THR A 27 2.18 0.01 -1.32
N ILE A 28 2.76 1.19 -1.16
CA ILE A 28 2.28 2.19 -0.22
C ILE A 28 1.66 3.33 -1.03
N ILE A 29 0.39 3.63 -0.78
CA ILE A 29 -0.32 4.76 -1.39
C ILE A 29 -0.84 5.70 -0.31
N ARG A 30 -1.09 6.95 -0.68
CA ARG A 30 -1.67 7.96 0.20
C ARG A 30 -2.77 8.73 -0.51
N ASN A 31 -3.87 8.93 0.19
CA ASN A 31 -4.92 9.85 -0.18
C ASN A 31 -5.25 10.75 1.03
N PRO A 32 -4.85 12.04 1.02
CA PRO A 32 -5.15 12.97 2.09
C PRO A 32 -6.64 13.16 2.33
N LYS A 33 -7.47 13.08 1.29
CA LYS A 33 -8.94 13.20 1.39
C LYS A 33 -9.59 11.98 2.05
N ALA A 34 -8.88 10.85 2.08
CA ALA A 34 -9.32 9.64 2.77
C ALA A 34 -8.84 9.58 4.23
N ALA A 35 -8.09 10.57 4.71
CA ALA A 35 -7.70 10.63 6.12
C ALA A 35 -8.94 10.76 7.03
N ASN A 36 -8.89 10.16 8.22
CA ASN A 36 -10.01 10.05 9.15
C ASN A 36 -11.27 9.40 8.57
N SER A 37 -11.14 8.57 7.53
CA SER A 37 -12.24 7.75 7.02
C SER A 37 -12.20 6.35 7.63
N SER A 38 -13.29 5.59 7.43
CA SER A 38 -13.34 4.16 7.78
C SER A 38 -12.27 3.31 7.07
N LEU A 39 -11.64 3.84 6.02
CA LEU A 39 -10.61 3.16 5.26
C LEU A 39 -9.19 3.39 5.83
N THR A 40 -8.92 4.57 6.37
CA THR A 40 -7.59 4.91 6.93
C THR A 40 -7.66 6.14 7.82
N THR A 41 -7.08 6.05 9.01
CA THR A 41 -6.96 7.18 9.93
C THR A 41 -5.99 8.23 9.38
N THR A 42 -4.90 7.81 8.73
CA THR A 42 -3.81 8.73 8.30
C THR A 42 -3.88 9.14 6.83
N GLY A 43 -4.77 8.53 6.05
CA GLY A 43 -4.76 8.65 4.60
C GLY A 43 -3.77 7.70 3.91
N ASN A 44 -2.89 7.02 4.64
CA ASN A 44 -1.97 6.04 4.06
C ASN A 44 -2.62 4.65 4.01
N HIS A 45 -2.26 3.89 2.99
CA HIS A 45 -2.71 2.52 2.81
C HIS A 45 -1.57 1.66 2.23
N VAL A 46 -1.53 0.38 2.61
CA VAL A 46 -0.47 -0.56 2.23
C VAL A 46 -1.07 -1.91 1.83
N GLY A 47 -0.47 -2.56 0.84
CA GLY A 47 -0.78 -3.94 0.45
C GLY A 47 0.18 -4.47 -0.60
N PHE A 48 -0.04 -5.69 -1.07
CA PHE A 48 0.81 -6.33 -2.08
C PHE A 48 0.27 -6.11 -3.48
N LEU A 49 1.05 -5.52 -4.38
CA LEU A 49 0.65 -5.23 -5.75
C LEU A 49 0.20 -6.51 -6.43
N VAL A 50 -1.03 -6.53 -6.92
CA VAL A 50 -1.52 -7.59 -7.80
C VAL A 50 -1.25 -7.16 -9.23
N LYS A 51 -1.70 -5.95 -9.58
CA LYS A 51 -1.46 -5.31 -10.88
C LYS A 51 -1.54 -3.78 -10.75
N GLU A 52 -0.81 -3.10 -11.60
CA GLU A 52 -0.95 -1.66 -11.82
C GLU A 52 -1.51 -1.43 -13.23
N THR A 53 -2.53 -0.60 -13.35
CA THR A 53 -3.06 -0.15 -14.65
C THR A 53 -2.70 1.32 -14.86
N ALA A 54 -3.01 1.87 -16.04
CA ALA A 54 -2.81 3.29 -16.31
C ALA A 54 -3.56 4.19 -15.29
N THR A 55 -4.69 3.73 -14.75
CA THR A 55 -5.60 4.54 -13.92
C THR A 55 -5.74 4.07 -12.48
N HIS A 56 -5.32 2.84 -12.14
CA HIS A 56 -5.54 2.25 -10.83
C HIS A 56 -4.34 1.46 -10.30
N TYR A 57 -4.18 1.46 -8.98
CA TYR A 57 -3.39 0.47 -8.24
C TYR A 57 -4.32 -0.63 -7.74
N VAL A 58 -4.06 -1.89 -8.11
CA VAL A 58 -4.81 -3.03 -7.60
C VAL A 58 -3.88 -3.86 -6.73
N PHE A 59 -4.21 -3.97 -5.46
CA PHE A 59 -3.38 -4.71 -4.52
C PHE A 59 -4.20 -5.45 -3.47
N LEU A 60 -3.57 -6.49 -2.94
CA LEU A 60 -4.10 -7.37 -1.90
C LEU A 60 -3.82 -6.74 -0.53
N GLY A 61 -4.88 -6.35 0.17
CA GLY A 61 -4.81 -5.84 1.54
C GLY A 61 -5.16 -6.93 2.56
N GLY A 62 -4.44 -6.99 3.68
CA GLY A 62 -4.63 -8.02 4.72
C GLY A 62 -5.57 -7.63 5.85
N ASN A 63 -5.79 -6.33 6.10
CA ASN A 63 -6.62 -5.84 7.21
C ASN A 63 -7.63 -4.78 6.76
N GLN A 64 -8.28 -5.00 5.61
CA GLN A 64 -9.45 -4.21 5.24
C GLN A 64 -10.70 -4.98 5.66
N SER A 65 -11.44 -4.46 6.65
CA SER A 65 -12.69 -5.06 7.11
C SER A 65 -12.56 -6.51 7.62
N ASN A 66 -11.46 -6.86 8.30
CA ASN A 66 -11.17 -8.21 8.81
C ASN A 66 -11.10 -9.31 7.72
N GLN A 67 -10.78 -8.95 6.48
CA GLN A 67 -10.63 -9.91 5.40
C GLN A 67 -9.43 -9.59 4.50
N VAL A 68 -8.82 -10.64 3.95
CA VAL A 68 -7.88 -10.53 2.82
C VAL A 68 -8.67 -10.21 1.56
N LYS A 69 -8.51 -9.01 1.01
CA LYS A 69 -9.28 -8.56 -0.15
C LYS A 69 -8.39 -7.88 -1.19
N VAL A 70 -8.70 -8.14 -2.46
CA VAL A 70 -8.17 -7.36 -3.59
C VAL A 70 -9.00 -6.09 -3.73
N SER A 71 -8.33 -4.95 -3.60
CA SER A 71 -8.95 -3.63 -3.71
C SER A 71 -8.29 -2.81 -4.82
N SER A 72 -9.08 -1.96 -5.47
CA SER A 72 -8.65 -1.09 -6.56
C SER A 72 -8.69 0.37 -6.11
N PHE A 73 -7.60 1.10 -6.33
CA PHE A 73 -7.42 2.49 -5.92
C PHE A 73 -7.11 3.37 -7.12
N PRO A 74 -7.94 4.39 -7.42
CA PRO A 74 -7.72 5.27 -8.56
C PRO A 74 -6.51 6.20 -8.33
N LYS A 75 -5.60 6.25 -9.31
CA LYS A 75 -4.42 7.13 -9.29
C LYS A 75 -4.77 8.62 -9.25
N ALA A 76 -5.96 8.99 -9.70
CA ALA A 76 -6.47 10.36 -9.65
C ALA A 76 -6.63 10.86 -8.20
N SER A 77 -6.91 9.97 -7.26
CA SER A 77 -7.16 10.32 -5.85
C SER A 77 -6.11 9.76 -4.90
N TRP A 78 -5.35 8.75 -5.33
CA TRP A 78 -4.33 8.09 -4.54
C TRP A 78 -2.96 8.29 -5.15
N THR A 79 -2.07 8.90 -4.38
CA THR A 79 -0.67 9.13 -4.77
C THR A 79 0.19 7.95 -4.29
N LEU A 80 1.02 7.41 -5.17
CA LEU A 80 2.01 6.40 -4.81
C LEU A 80 3.07 7.02 -3.90
N ARG A 81 3.35 6.36 -2.76
CA ARG A 81 4.45 6.70 -1.85
C ARG A 81 5.69 5.87 -2.13
N GLY A 82 5.52 4.64 -2.61
CA GLY A 82 6.63 3.81 -3.07
C GLY A 82 6.26 2.34 -3.20
N TYR A 83 7.13 1.61 -3.90
CA TYR A 83 7.15 0.16 -3.98
C TYR A 83 8.35 -0.38 -3.20
N ARG A 84 8.11 -1.39 -2.37
CA ARG A 84 9.12 -2.03 -1.54
C ARG A 84 9.16 -3.55 -1.72
N GLY A 85 10.35 -4.11 -1.56
CA GLY A 85 10.59 -5.55 -1.59
C GLY A 85 11.47 -5.99 -0.42
N PRO A 86 11.50 -7.29 -0.09
CA PRO A 86 12.46 -7.83 0.85
C PRO A 86 13.88 -7.57 0.35
N LYS A 87 14.74 -7.04 1.23
CA LYS A 87 16.16 -6.82 0.95
C LYS A 87 16.86 -8.19 0.89
N GLN A 88 17.56 -8.46 -0.22
CA GLN A 88 18.38 -9.67 -0.36
C GLN A 88 19.60 -9.65 0.56
#